data_AF-A0A2R7T171-F1
#
_entry.id   AF-A0A2R7T171-F1
#
_cell.length_a   1.000
_cell.length_b   1.000
_cell.length_c   1.000
_cell.angle_alpha   90.00
_cell.angle_beta   90.00
_cell.angle_gamma   90.00
#
_symmetry.space_group_name_H-M   'P 1'
#
loop_
_entity.id
_entity.type
_entity.pdbx_description
1 polymer ?
#
loop_
_entity_poly.entity_id
_entity_poly.type
_entity_poly.pdbx_seq_one_letter_code
_entity_poly.pdbx_strand_id
1 'polypeptide(L)' 'EWLADGRWQLTLPYVDPTELLMDLLRHAGQVQVLAPAELRESFAQRLRAAVAAL' A
#
# COMPACT_ATOMS: atom_id res chain seq x y z
N GLU A 1 3.89 -4.64 -14.69
CA GLU A 1 3.79 -4.06 -16.04
C GLU A 1 3.84 -2.54 -15.98
N TRP A 2 4.33 -1.89 -17.03
CA TRP A 2 4.25 -0.43 -17.15
C TRP A 2 2.84 -0.03 -17.59
N LEU A 3 2.25 0.95 -16.88
CA LEU A 3 0.94 1.51 -17.19
C LEU A 3 1.07 2.71 -18.13
N ALA A 4 -0.01 3.04 -18.84
CA ALA A 4 -0.04 4.14 -19.81
C ALA A 4 0.21 5.53 -19.17
N ASP A 5 0.01 5.66 -17.87
CA ASP A 5 0.26 6.88 -17.09
C ASP A 5 1.70 6.95 -16.54
N GLY A 6 2.58 6.04 -16.96
CA GLY A 6 3.98 6.00 -16.55
C GLY A 6 4.22 5.36 -15.18
N ARG A 7 3.20 4.81 -14.52
CA ARG A 7 3.36 4.05 -13.28
C ARG A 7 3.77 2.61 -13.55
N TRP A 8 4.43 1.99 -12.58
CA TRP A 8 4.76 0.57 -12.63
C TRP A 8 3.83 -0.21 -11.70
N GLN A 9 3.04 -1.14 -12.27
CA GLN A 9 2.27 -2.11 -11.51
C GLN A 9 3.11 -3.35 -11.18
N LEU A 10 3.10 -3.74 -9.91
CA LEU A 10 3.76 -4.94 -9.39
C LEU A 10 2.72 -5.89 -8.79
N THR A 11 2.91 -7.18 -9.05
CA THR A 11 2.20 -8.27 -8.37
C THR A 11 3.22 -9.05 -7.59
N LEU A 12 3.04 -9.10 -6.27
CA LEU A 12 4.01 -9.69 -5.36
C LEU A 12 3.30 -10.79 -4.54
N PRO A 13 3.88 -11.99 -4.44
CA PRO A 13 3.42 -12.96 -3.45
C PRO A 13 3.79 -12.44 -2.05
N TYR A 14 2.91 -12.61 -1.09
CA TYR A 14 3.18 -12.30 0.31
C TYR A 14 2.52 -13.34 1.22
N VAL A 15 3.13 -13.61 2.37
CA VAL A 15 2.64 -14.61 3.34
C VAL A 15 1.88 -13.93 4.47
N ASP A 16 2.44 -12.86 5.05
CA ASP A 16 1.80 -12.07 6.10
C ASP A 16 1.43 -10.67 5.59
N PRO A 17 0.14 -10.29 5.60
CA PRO A 17 -0.28 -8.94 5.25
C PRO A 17 0.37 -7.84 6.11
N THR A 18 0.73 -8.14 7.35
CA THR A 18 1.28 -7.19 8.32
C THR A 18 2.68 -6.72 7.93
N GLU A 19 3.55 -7.64 7.52
CA GLU A 19 4.90 -7.33 7.05
C GLU A 19 4.85 -6.46 5.79
N LEU A 20 4.09 -6.90 4.79
CA LEU A 20 3.88 -6.14 3.57
C LEU A 20 3.31 -4.75 3.84
N LEU A 21 2.39 -4.64 4.81
CA LEU A 21 1.81 -3.36 5.21
C LEU A 21 2.86 -2.41 5.80
N MET A 22 3.80 -2.90 6.60
CA MET A 22 4.90 -2.08 7.12
C MET A 22 5.82 -1.60 6.00
N ASP A 23 6.10 -2.46 5.03
CA ASP A 23 6.92 -2.14 3.86
C ASP A 23 6.26 -1.05 2.99
N LEU A 24 4.96 -1.18 2.74
CA LEU A 24 4.18 -0.18 2.02
C LEU A 24 4.18 1.18 2.73
N LEU A 25 4.08 1.20 4.07
CA LEU A 25 4.09 2.45 4.85
C LEU A 25 5.43 3.16 4.81
N ARG A 26 6.55 2.45 4.67
CA ARG A 26 7.86 3.08 4.45
C ARG A 26 7.92 3.86 3.14
N HIS A 27 7.07 3.52 2.18
CA HIS A 27 6.94 4.19 0.89
C HIS A 27 5.63 4.98 0.76
N ALA A 28 5.02 5.39 1.88
CA ALA A 28 3.78 6.15 1.89
C ALA A 28 3.86 7.38 0.97
N GLY A 29 2.85 7.55 0.12
CA GLY A 29 2.79 8.62 -0.89
C GLY A 29 3.50 8.32 -2.22
N GLN A 30 4.30 7.25 -2.28
CA GLN A 30 4.96 6.79 -3.52
C GLN A 30 4.30 5.53 -4.11
N VAL A 31 3.57 4.78 -3.27
CA VAL A 31 2.92 3.53 -3.66
C VAL A 31 1.41 3.58 -3.42
N GLN A 32 0.68 2.76 -4.17
CA GLN A 32 -0.75 2.50 -3.97
C GLN A 32 -1.00 1.00 -3.90
N VAL A 33 -1.91 0.58 -3.03
CA VAL A 33 -2.39 -0.80 -2.98
C VAL A 33 -3.64 -0.89 -3.86
N LEU A 34 -3.59 -1.73 -4.90
CA LEU A 34 -4.73 -1.96 -5.79
C LEU A 34 -5.62 -3.10 -5.29
N ALA A 35 -5.00 -4.19 -4.84
CA ALA A 35 -5.66 -5.39 -4.34
C ALA A 35 -4.71 -6.18 -3.39
N PRO A 36 -5.23 -7.06 -2.53
CA PRO A 36 -6.66 -7.26 -2.26
C PRO A 36 -7.27 -6.10 -1.46
N ALA A 37 -8.60 -6.03 -1.40
CA ALA A 37 -9.32 -4.87 -0.83
C ALA A 37 -9.00 -4.66 0.65
N GLU A 38 -8.85 -5.75 1.41
CA GLU A 38 -8.55 -5.76 2.83
C GLU A 38 -7.17 -5.14 3.13
N LEU A 39 -6.18 -5.42 2.29
CA LEU A 39 -4.84 -4.82 2.40
C LEU A 39 -4.90 -3.30 2.11
N ARG A 40 -5.65 -2.92 1.07
CA ARG A 40 -5.86 -1.51 0.70
C ARG A 40 -6.55 -0.73 1.81
N GLU A 41 -7.57 -1.31 2.43
CA GLU A 41 -8.29 -0.72 3.57
C GLU A 41 -7.38 -0.56 4.79
N SER A 42 -6.60 -1.60 5.11
CA SER A 42 -5.64 -1.58 6.22
C SER A 42 -4.57 -0.50 6.04
N PHE A 43 -4.05 -0.34 4.81
CA PHE A 43 -3.09 0.71 4.47
C PHE A 43 -3.69 2.10 4.63
N ALA A 44 -4.89 2.32 4.05
CA ALA A 44 -5.57 3.59 4.14
C ALA A 44 -5.95 3.95 5.60
N GLN A 45 -6.34 2.96 6.42
CA GLN A 45 -6.63 3.17 7.84
C GLN A 45 -5.40 3.65 8.60
N ARG A 46 -4.24 3.03 8.40
CA ARG A 46 -2.99 3.43 9.07
C ARG A 46 -2.55 4.84 8.66
N LEU A 47 -2.65 5.18 7.38
CA LEU A 47 -2.35 6.54 6.91
C LEU A 47 -3.29 7.57 7.53
N ARG A 48 -4.61 7.31 7.57
CA ARG A 48 -5.58 8.20 8.22
C ARG A 48 -5.31 8.35 9.71
N ALA A 49 -4.99 7.26 10.40
CA ALA A 49 -4.66 7.30 11.83
C ALA A 49 -3.39 8.11 12.11
N ALA A 50 -2.36 7.98 11.25
CA ALA A 50 -1.14 8.78 11.36
C ALA A 50 -1.42 10.27 11.19
N VAL A 51 -2.23 10.65 10.18
CA VAL A 51 -2.63 12.05 9.97
C VAL A 51 -3.47 12.58 11.14
N ALA A 52 -4.38 11.76 11.69
CA ALA A 52 -5.21 12.15 12.82
C ALA A 52 -4.44 12.32 14.15
N ALA A 53 -3.20 11.82 14.22
CA ALA A 53 -2.33 11.92 15.39
C ALA A 53 -1.35 13.11 15.33
N LEU A 54 -1.38 13.90 14.25
CA LEU A 54 -0.63 15.15 14.09
C LEU A 54 -1.44 16.34 14.66
#